data_AF-A0A656QI41-F1
#
_entry.id   AF-A0A656QI41-F1
#
_cell.length_a   1.000
_cell.length_b   1.000
_cell.length_c   1.000
_cell.angle_alpha   90.00
_cell.angle_beta   90.00
_cell.angle_gamma   90.00
#
_symmetry.space_group_name_H-M   'P 1'
#
loop_
_entity.id
_entity.type
_entity.pdbx_description
1 polymer ?
#
loop_
_entity_poly.entity_id
_entity_poly.type
_entity_poly.pdbx_seq_one_letter_code
_entity_poly.pdbx_strand_id
1 'polypeptide(L)'
;MPQRNLIQALTALEPKTKAAKVREVMPVIEQRIAAGVRIADILKALKEGGIDLTEATLKSYLYRYRQKQQVKPGVAGRPAQPGAAQSDATQPVDVSPPHHPASSALNETDSSASPASRGPISMQELDRLMKPDPAEQAEKLARYERLAKQQRRSRK
;
A
#
# COMPACT_ATOMS: atom_id res chain seq x y z
N MET A 1 28.83 9.31 -38.13
CA MET A 1 27.68 9.85 -37.37
C MET A 1 26.51 8.83 -37.31
N PRO A 2 26.63 7.68 -36.63
CA PRO A 2 25.54 6.68 -36.56
C PRO A 2 24.52 6.90 -35.44
N GLN A 3 24.83 7.70 -34.40
CA GLN A 3 23.99 7.80 -33.20
C GLN A 3 22.65 8.52 -33.40
N ARG A 4 22.55 9.50 -34.32
CA ARG A 4 21.29 10.23 -34.57
C ARG A 4 20.18 9.34 -35.14
N ASN A 5 20.55 8.37 -35.99
CA ASN A 5 19.59 7.43 -36.59
C ASN A 5 19.04 6.44 -35.56
N LEU A 6 19.86 6.01 -34.60
CA LEU A 6 19.43 5.11 -33.53
C LEU A 6 18.40 5.77 -32.60
N ILE A 7 18.60 7.04 -32.23
CA ILE A 7 17.67 7.77 -31.36
C ILE A 7 16.31 7.96 -32.05
N GLN A 8 16.29 8.28 -33.34
CA GLN A 8 15.03 8.36 -34.12
C GLN A 8 14.31 7.01 -34.18
N ALA A 9 15.05 5.92 -34.45
CA ALA A 9 14.47 4.57 -34.50
C ALA A 9 13.86 4.14 -33.16
N LEU A 10 14.49 4.50 -32.03
CA LEU A 10 13.97 4.20 -30.69
C LEU A 10 12.75 5.06 -30.31
N THR A 11 12.68 6.30 -30.79
CA THR A 11 11.54 7.20 -30.52
C THR A 11 10.30 6.82 -31.32
N ALA A 12 10.47 6.19 -32.48
CA ALA A 12 9.38 5.67 -33.31
C ALA A 12 8.74 4.38 -32.76
N LEU A 13 9.30 3.78 -31.69
CA LEU A 13 8.75 2.56 -31.10
C LEU A 13 7.52 2.88 -30.25
N GLU A 14 6.37 2.34 -30.66
CA GLU A 14 5.16 2.44 -29.87
C GLU A 14 5.29 1.67 -28.54
N PRO A 15 4.71 2.19 -27.44
CA PRO A 15 4.74 1.50 -26.16
C PRO A 15 3.94 0.21 -26.21
N LYS A 16 4.64 -0.93 -26.20
CA LYS A 16 4.02 -2.26 -26.26
C LYS A 16 3.28 -2.66 -24.97
N THR A 17 3.67 -2.10 -23.83
CA THR A 17 3.10 -2.50 -22.53
C THR A 17 1.91 -1.63 -22.14
N LYS A 18 0.89 -2.25 -21.54
CA LYS A 18 -0.27 -1.54 -20.98
C LYS A 18 0.15 -0.40 -20.05
N ALA A 19 1.13 -0.68 -19.17
CA ALA A 19 1.65 0.31 -18.23
C ALA A 19 2.32 1.51 -18.92
N ALA A 20 3.00 1.31 -20.05
CA ALA A 20 3.63 2.41 -20.79
C ALA A 20 2.57 3.26 -21.51
N LYS A 21 1.57 2.65 -22.15
CA LYS A 21 0.43 3.36 -22.76
C LYS A 21 -0.30 4.23 -21.73
N VAL A 22 -0.50 3.71 -20.52
CA VAL A 22 -1.13 4.49 -19.44
C VAL A 22 -0.28 5.69 -19.03
N ARG A 23 1.04 5.50 -18.89
CA ARG A 23 1.97 6.58 -18.50
C ARG A 23 1.95 7.77 -19.46
N GLU A 24 1.70 7.54 -20.74
CA GLU A 24 1.54 8.63 -21.73
C GLU A 24 0.29 9.47 -21.49
N VAL A 25 -0.82 8.82 -21.12
CA VAL A 25 -2.10 9.51 -20.87
C VAL A 25 -2.27 9.99 -19.41
N MET A 26 -1.38 9.60 -18.49
CA MET A 26 -1.43 10.01 -17.08
C MET A 26 -1.55 11.53 -16.83
N PRO A 27 -0.82 12.42 -17.54
CA PRO A 27 -0.95 13.86 -17.34
C PRO A 27 -2.37 14.35 -17.63
N VAL A 28 -2.99 13.82 -18.70
CA VAL A 28 -4.36 14.15 -19.10
C VAL A 28 -5.37 13.61 -18.10
N ILE A 29 -5.15 12.39 -17.60
CA ILE A 29 -5.99 11.78 -16.56
C ILE A 29 -6.02 12.67 -15.31
N GLU A 30 -4.87 13.12 -14.81
CA GLU A 30 -4.82 14.02 -13.63
C GLU A 30 -5.54 15.35 -13.89
N GLN A 31 -5.40 15.92 -15.09
CA GLN A 31 -6.12 17.14 -15.45
C GLN A 31 -7.64 16.93 -15.43
N ARG A 32 -8.12 15.79 -15.94
CA ARG A 32 -9.55 15.44 -15.90
C ARG A 32 -10.05 15.21 -14.48
N ILE A 33 -9.26 14.56 -13.63
CA ILE A 33 -9.58 14.38 -12.21
C ILE A 33 -9.64 15.74 -11.51
N ALA A 34 -8.68 16.64 -11.77
CA ALA A 34 -8.68 17.99 -11.22
C ALA A 34 -9.89 18.83 -11.68
N ALA A 35 -10.42 18.54 -12.88
CA ALA A 35 -11.67 19.11 -13.38
C ALA A 35 -12.94 18.44 -12.81
N GLY A 36 -12.81 17.44 -11.92
CA GLY A 36 -13.93 16.77 -11.25
C GLY A 36 -14.49 15.53 -11.96
N VAL A 37 -13.82 15.02 -13.01
CA VAL A 37 -14.26 13.81 -13.69
C VAL A 37 -14.10 12.59 -12.77
N ARG A 38 -15.13 11.73 -12.70
CA ARG A 38 -15.10 10.54 -11.84
C ARG A 38 -14.12 9.50 -12.39
N ILE A 39 -13.47 8.77 -11.48
CA ILE A 39 -12.52 7.70 -11.82
C ILE A 39 -13.20 6.60 -12.66
N ALA A 40 -14.47 6.29 -12.39
CA ALA A 40 -15.23 5.29 -13.14
C ALA A 40 -15.37 5.65 -14.64
N ASP A 41 -15.64 6.92 -14.95
CA ASP A 41 -15.80 7.39 -16.33
C ASP A 41 -14.45 7.35 -17.07
N ILE A 42 -13.36 7.67 -16.37
CA ILE A 42 -12.00 7.55 -16.89
C ILE A 42 -11.67 6.09 -17.21
N LEU A 43 -12.02 5.15 -16.32
CA LEU A 43 -11.80 3.72 -16.56
C LEU A 43 -12.59 3.23 -17.77
N LYS A 44 -13.83 3.70 -17.96
CA LYS A 44 -14.62 3.38 -19.14
C LYS A 44 -13.95 3.88 -20.42
N ALA A 45 -13.52 5.14 -20.45
CA ALA A 45 -12.81 5.72 -21.59
C ALA A 45 -11.48 5.01 -21.89
N LEU A 46 -10.73 4.62 -20.85
CA LEU A 46 -9.50 3.84 -20.99
C LEU A 46 -9.78 2.46 -21.60
N LYS A 47 -10.84 1.79 -21.15
CA LYS A 47 -11.27 0.50 -21.68
C LYS A 47 -11.68 0.59 -23.15
N GLU A 48 -12.43 1.62 -23.53
CA GLU A 48 -12.79 1.91 -24.93
C GLU A 48 -11.55 2.16 -25.80
N GLY A 49 -10.53 2.81 -25.24
CA GLY A 49 -9.20 2.98 -25.87
C GLY A 49 -8.31 1.73 -25.86
N GLY A 50 -8.82 0.57 -25.45
CA GLY A 50 -8.06 -0.70 -25.44
C GLY A 50 -7.14 -0.88 -24.22
N ILE A 51 -7.28 -0.04 -23.20
CA ILE A 51 -6.53 -0.11 -21.94
C ILE A 51 -7.45 -0.60 -20.82
N ASP A 52 -7.52 -1.91 -20.65
CA ASP A 52 -8.29 -2.51 -19.56
C ASP A 52 -7.49 -2.50 -18.25
N LEU A 53 -8.06 -1.85 -17.22
CA LEU A 53 -7.47 -1.64 -15.90
C LEU A 53 -8.55 -1.73 -14.82
N THR A 54 -8.13 -2.20 -13.65
CA THR A 54 -8.95 -2.11 -12.44
C THR A 54 -8.79 -0.74 -11.78
N GLU A 55 -9.80 -0.33 -10.99
CA GLU A 55 -9.76 0.92 -10.22
C GLU A 55 -8.56 0.97 -9.27
N ALA A 56 -8.25 -0.13 -8.59
CA ALA A 56 -7.09 -0.24 -7.71
C ALA A 56 -5.76 0.00 -8.44
N THR A 57 -5.65 -0.49 -9.67
CA THR A 57 -4.46 -0.30 -10.51
C THR A 57 -4.31 1.17 -10.92
N LEU A 58 -5.40 1.80 -11.36
CA LEU A 58 -5.39 3.22 -11.72
C LEU A 58 -5.01 4.11 -10.53
N LYS A 59 -5.58 3.85 -9.34
CA LYS A 59 -5.20 4.54 -8.10
C LYS A 59 -3.71 4.38 -7.77
N SER A 60 -3.19 3.16 -7.90
CA SER A 60 -1.76 2.88 -7.68
C SER A 60 -0.87 3.64 -8.67
N TYR A 61 -1.29 3.77 -9.92
CA TYR A 61 -0.54 4.49 -10.95
C TYR A 61 -0.58 6.00 -10.70
N LEU A 62 -1.74 6.57 -10.34
CA LEU A 62 -1.87 7.98 -9.92
C LEU A 62 -0.96 8.28 -8.73
N TYR A 63 -0.96 7.42 -7.71
CA TYR A 63 -0.10 7.58 -6.54
C TYR A 63 1.40 7.65 -6.92
N ARG A 64 1.87 6.69 -7.72
CA ARG A 64 3.27 6.66 -8.19
C ARG A 64 3.58 7.87 -9.09
N TYR A 65 2.63 8.29 -9.91
CA TYR A 65 2.78 9.44 -10.80
C TYR A 65 2.92 10.75 -10.01
N ARG A 66 2.13 10.94 -8.94
CA ARG A 66 2.23 12.09 -8.02
C ARG A 66 3.53 12.10 -7.25
N GLN A 67 3.97 10.97 -6.70
CA GLN A 67 5.26 10.87 -6.02
C GLN A 67 6.43 11.25 -6.93
N LYS A 68 6.44 10.76 -8.17
CA LYS A 68 7.50 11.08 -9.13
C LYS A 68 7.55 12.57 -9.49
N GLN A 69 6.43 13.27 -9.42
CA GLN A 69 6.38 14.72 -9.62
C GLN A 69 6.96 15.49 -8.44
N GLN A 70 6.70 15.04 -7.21
CA GLN A 70 7.24 15.67 -5.98
C GLN A 70 8.77 15.58 -5.90
N VAL A 71 9.36 14.51 -6.43
CA VAL A 71 10.82 14.27 -6.42
C VAL A 71 11.55 15.05 -7.52
N LYS A 72 10.85 15.72 -8.45
CA LYS A 72 11.48 16.60 -9.44
C LYS A 72 11.45 18.05 -8.94
N PRO A 73 12.49 18.55 -8.24
CA PRO A 73 12.62 19.98 -7.96
C PRO A 73 12.91 20.69 -9.29
N GLY A 74 11.94 21.41 -9.85
CA GLY A 74 12.20 22.23 -11.04
C GLY A 74 11.02 22.65 -11.89
N VAL A 75 9.81 22.12 -11.68
CA VAL A 75 8.60 22.66 -12.34
C VAL A 75 7.67 23.18 -11.26
N ALA A 76 7.90 24.43 -10.87
CA ALA A 76 7.02 25.19 -10.02
C ALA A 76 5.62 25.27 -10.64
N GLY A 77 4.60 24.89 -9.88
CA GLY A 77 3.21 25.10 -10.26
C GLY A 77 2.21 24.25 -9.49
N ARG A 78 1.80 24.77 -8.31
CA ARG A 78 0.48 24.57 -7.66
C ARG A 78 0.42 23.56 -6.47
N PRO A 79 -0.38 23.85 -5.42
CA PRO A 79 0.13 24.28 -4.13
C PRO A 79 -0.02 23.20 -3.06
N ALA A 80 0.67 23.42 -1.95
CA ALA A 80 0.50 22.68 -0.72
C ALA A 80 -0.94 22.80 -0.15
N GLN A 81 -1.30 21.80 0.67
CA GLN A 81 -2.56 21.55 1.37
C GLN A 81 -3.05 22.73 2.25
N PRO A 82 -4.25 22.59 2.86
CA PRO A 82 -4.27 22.20 4.29
C PRO A 82 -5.27 21.04 4.52
N GLY A 83 -5.07 20.10 5.45
CA GLY A 83 -4.67 20.34 6.83
C GLY A 83 -5.88 20.75 7.68
N ALA A 84 -6.95 19.94 7.72
CA ALA A 84 -8.06 20.14 8.64
C ALA A 84 -7.82 19.30 9.90
N ALA A 85 -7.05 19.87 10.82
CA ALA A 85 -7.21 19.58 12.23
C ALA A 85 -8.54 20.23 12.67
N GLN A 86 -9.50 19.42 13.09
CA GLN A 86 -10.59 19.88 13.95
C GLN A 86 -10.65 18.92 15.13
N SER A 87 -9.98 19.36 16.20
CA SER A 87 -10.37 19.03 17.56
C SER A 87 -11.58 19.90 17.88
N ASP A 88 -12.71 19.31 18.23
CA ASP A 88 -13.48 19.80 19.37
C ASP A 88 -14.37 18.70 19.96
N ALA A 89 -14.42 18.69 21.29
CA ALA A 89 -15.25 17.86 22.14
C ALA A 89 -16.73 18.28 21.96
N THR A 90 -17.79 17.51 22.23
CA THR A 90 -18.23 16.86 23.48
C THR A 90 -19.62 16.29 23.09
N GLN A 91 -19.98 15.03 23.31
CA GLN A 91 -20.74 14.58 24.48
C GLN A 91 -21.15 13.10 24.31
N PRO A 92 -21.34 12.36 25.42
CA PRO A 92 -21.66 10.93 25.43
C PRO A 92 -23.17 10.70 25.43
N VAL A 93 -23.63 9.70 24.66
CA VAL A 93 -24.96 9.12 24.87
C VAL A 93 -24.82 7.62 25.08
N ASP A 94 -25.07 7.28 26.34
CA ASP A 94 -25.34 5.98 26.92
C ASP A 94 -26.47 5.27 26.18
N VAL A 95 -26.20 4.08 25.62
CA VAL A 95 -27.20 3.01 25.51
C VAL A 95 -26.48 1.66 25.59
N SER A 96 -26.78 0.92 26.65
CA SER A 96 -26.34 -0.45 26.88
C SER A 96 -26.84 -1.46 25.81
N PRO A 97 -26.17 -2.61 25.63
CA PRO A 97 -26.36 -3.52 24.49
C PRO A 97 -27.50 -4.54 24.71
N PRO A 98 -28.20 -5.00 23.66
CA PRO A 98 -29.02 -6.21 23.76
C PRO A 98 -28.18 -7.47 23.49
N HIS A 99 -28.42 -8.47 24.33
CA HIS A 99 -27.78 -9.79 24.38
C HIS A 99 -28.16 -10.70 23.19
N HIS A 100 -27.24 -11.64 22.88
CA HIS A 100 -27.29 -12.72 21.88
C HIS A 100 -28.43 -13.75 22.11
N PRO A 101 -28.66 -14.71 21.17
CA PRO A 101 -27.89 -15.98 21.26
C PRO A 101 -27.51 -16.67 19.93
N ALA A 102 -26.47 -17.50 20.06
CA ALA A 102 -26.19 -18.76 19.35
C ALA A 102 -25.75 -18.76 17.88
N SER A 103 -24.50 -19.18 17.63
CA SER A 103 -24.27 -20.56 17.15
C SER A 103 -22.79 -20.93 17.20
N SER A 104 -22.54 -22.06 17.86
CA SER A 104 -21.25 -22.73 18.01
C SER A 104 -20.83 -23.43 16.71
N ALA A 105 -19.53 -23.39 16.39
CA ALA A 105 -18.86 -24.48 15.69
C ALA A 105 -17.50 -24.69 16.35
N LEU A 106 -17.34 -25.88 16.90
CA LEU A 106 -16.20 -26.37 17.66
C LEU A 106 -14.94 -26.48 16.79
N ASN A 107 -13.78 -26.26 17.40
CA ASN A 107 -12.61 -27.11 17.19
C ASN A 107 -11.78 -27.06 18.48
N GLU A 108 -11.81 -28.15 19.23
CA GLU A 108 -10.88 -28.44 20.32
C GLU A 108 -9.52 -28.79 19.72
N THR A 109 -8.47 -28.07 20.11
CA THR A 109 -7.11 -28.62 20.15
C THR A 109 -6.41 -28.02 21.36
N ASP A 110 -5.97 -28.95 22.19
CA ASP A 110 -5.49 -28.85 23.57
C ASP A 110 -4.19 -28.05 23.72
N SER A 111 -4.13 -27.18 24.75
CA SER A 111 -2.98 -26.89 25.63
C SER A 111 -2.95 -25.45 26.17
N SER A 112 -3.58 -25.28 27.33
CA SER A 112 -3.23 -24.40 28.48
C SER A 112 -2.70 -22.97 28.27
N ALA A 113 -3.63 -22.00 28.31
CA ALA A 113 -3.67 -20.89 29.29
C ALA A 113 -4.92 -20.01 29.03
N SER A 114 -5.73 -19.79 30.08
CA SER A 114 -7.01 -19.03 30.12
C SER A 114 -7.29 -18.02 28.99
N PRO A 115 -8.43 -18.12 28.27
CA PRO A 115 -8.96 -17.01 27.49
C PRO A 115 -9.64 -16.03 28.45
N ALA A 116 -8.88 -15.15 29.08
CA ALA A 116 -9.48 -13.98 29.73
C ALA A 116 -10.18 -13.15 28.65
N SER A 117 -11.52 -13.11 28.76
CA SER A 117 -12.48 -12.21 28.13
C SER A 117 -11.89 -11.20 27.10
N ARG A 118 -12.26 -11.36 25.82
CA ARG A 118 -11.85 -10.53 24.67
C ARG A 118 -12.33 -9.08 24.78
N GLY A 119 -11.76 -8.31 25.70
CA GLY A 119 -11.69 -6.86 25.61
C GLY A 119 -10.65 -6.44 24.57
N PRO A 120 -10.62 -5.16 24.16
CA PRO A 120 -9.52 -4.63 23.37
C PRO A 120 -8.19 -4.85 24.10
N ILE A 121 -7.16 -5.29 23.37
CA ILE A 121 -5.80 -5.43 23.91
C ILE A 121 -5.36 -4.13 24.59
N SER A 122 -4.73 -4.24 25.75
CA SER A 122 -4.27 -3.05 26.47
C SER A 122 -3.13 -2.36 25.70
N MET A 123 -2.96 -1.05 25.87
CA MET A 123 -1.84 -0.30 25.26
C MET A 123 -0.47 -0.88 25.65
N GLN A 124 -0.35 -1.42 26.87
CA GLN A 124 0.89 -2.02 27.35
C GLN A 124 1.16 -3.38 26.70
N GLU A 125 0.10 -4.16 26.46
CA GLU A 125 0.19 -5.45 25.78
C GLU A 125 0.52 -5.27 24.30
N LEU A 126 -0.05 -4.25 23.66
CA LEU A 126 0.32 -3.85 22.31
C LEU A 126 1.79 -3.41 22.23
N ASP A 127 2.29 -2.65 23.21
CA ASP A 127 3.71 -2.25 23.24
C ASP A 127 4.65 -3.44 23.40
N ARG A 128 4.30 -4.41 24.27
CA ARG A 128 5.03 -5.67 24.44
C ARG A 128 5.04 -6.51 23.16
N LEU A 129 3.94 -6.52 22.40
CA LEU A 129 3.85 -7.24 21.13
C LEU A 129 4.68 -6.56 20.02
N MET A 130 4.67 -5.23 19.99
CA MET A 130 5.36 -4.44 18.97
C MET A 130 6.87 -4.30 19.23
N LYS A 131 7.31 -4.43 20.48
CA LYS A 131 8.71 -4.39 20.89
C LYS A 131 9.13 -5.75 21.47
N PRO A 132 9.47 -6.74 20.60
CA PRO A 132 10.01 -8.01 21.08
C PRO A 132 11.29 -7.78 21.90
N ASP A 133 11.55 -8.68 22.85
CA ASP A 133 12.71 -8.60 23.74
C ASP A 133 14.02 -8.60 22.92
N PRO A 134 14.88 -7.57 23.07
CA PRO A 134 16.15 -7.49 22.34
C PRO A 134 17.06 -8.70 22.56
N ALA A 135 16.99 -9.36 23.72
CA ALA A 135 17.80 -10.55 24.00
C ALA A 135 17.38 -11.73 23.09
N GLU A 136 16.08 -11.98 22.96
CA GLU A 136 15.54 -13.02 22.08
C GLU A 136 15.85 -12.74 20.61
N GLN A 137 15.78 -11.46 20.20
CA GLN A 137 16.13 -11.06 18.84
C GLN A 137 17.60 -11.36 18.51
N ALA A 138 18.51 -11.04 19.45
CA ALA A 138 19.94 -11.30 19.29
C ALA A 138 20.23 -12.80 19.17
N GLU A 139 19.59 -13.63 19.99
CA GLU A 139 19.74 -15.08 19.93
C GLU A 139 19.22 -15.66 18.60
N LYS A 140 18.06 -15.20 18.14
CA LYS A 140 17.49 -15.61 16.86
C LYS A 140 18.41 -15.27 15.69
N LEU A 141 18.99 -14.07 15.69
CA LEU A 141 19.99 -13.67 14.69
C LEU A 141 21.23 -14.55 14.74
N ALA A 142 21.77 -14.82 15.92
CA ALA A 142 22.94 -15.70 16.09
C ALA A 142 22.66 -17.12 15.59
N ARG A 143 21.44 -17.63 15.82
CA ARG A 143 21.00 -18.95 15.31
C ARG A 143 20.98 -18.96 13.77
N TYR A 144 20.42 -17.94 13.13
CA TYR A 144 20.41 -17.83 11.67
C TYR A 144 21.82 -17.74 11.08
N GLU A 145 22.72 -17.00 11.73
CA GLU A 145 24.10 -16.89 11.29
C GLU A 145 24.83 -18.25 11.33
N ARG A 146 24.63 -19.05 12.39
CA ARG A 146 25.21 -20.39 12.51
C ARG A 146 24.72 -21.32 11.40
N LEU A 147 23.41 -21.34 11.13
CA LEU A 147 22.80 -22.12 10.06
C LEU A 147 23.38 -21.75 8.68
N ALA A 148 23.52 -20.46 8.40
CA ALA A 148 24.09 -19.98 7.15
C ALA A 148 25.56 -20.41 6.98
N LYS A 149 26.38 -20.32 8.04
CA LYS A 149 27.77 -20.78 8.03
C LYS A 149 27.87 -22.29 7.81
N GLN A 150 26.99 -23.07 8.42
CA GLN A 150 26.94 -24.53 8.24
C GLN A 150 26.59 -24.93 6.80
N GLN A 151 25.57 -24.31 6.20
CA GLN A 151 25.19 -24.59 4.80
C GLN A 151 26.29 -24.24 3.79
N ARG A 152 27.07 -23.18 4.05
CA ARG A 152 28.22 -22.83 3.19
C ARG A 152 29.35 -23.86 3.29
N ARG A 153 29.56 -24.44 4.47
CA ARG A 153 30.57 -25.49 4.68
C ARG A 153 30.18 -26.82 4.04
N SER A 154 28.89 -27.19 4.03
CA SER A 154 28.43 -28.45 3.43
C SER A 154 28.28 -28.41 1.91
N ARG A 155 28.39 -27.23 1.29
CA ARG A 155 28.29 -27.04 -0.18
C ARG A 155 29.64 -27.01 -0.89
N LYS A 156 30.74 -27.20 -0.17
CA LYS A 156 32.10 -27.24 -0.71
C LYS A 156 32.64 -28.66 -0.58
#